data_AF-A0A1X7UZ82-F1
#
_entry.id   AF-A0A1X7UZ82-F1
#
_cell.length_a   1.000
_cell.length_b   1.000
_cell.length_c   1.000
_cell.angle_alpha   90.00
_cell.angle_beta   90.00
_cell.angle_gamma   90.00
#
_symmetry.space_group_name_H-M   'P 1'
#
loop_
_entity.id
_entity.type
_entity.pdbx_description
1 polymer ?
#
loop_
_entity_poly.entity_id
_entity_poly.type
_entity_poly.pdbx_seq_one_letter_code
_entity_poly.pdbx_strand_id
1 'polypeptide(L)'
;MAVGFEGNSNGYEIGPCAIGSLQQVQSFVGDHYFCESALATNAVQQQKLYTSDPLWDGQGCSSDETACCNVPGIPWFHRDYGSTTTTDYIELRVCADQGTANEDVPIGYYEIYVQ
;
A
#
# COMPACT_ATOMS: atom_id res chain seq x y z
N MET A 1 -6.41 -0.75 3.96
CA MET A 1 -5.86 -1.41 2.76
C MET A 1 -4.47 -0.83 2.52
N ALA A 2 -3.43 -1.64 2.56
CA ALA A 2 -2.08 -1.21 2.21
C ALA A 2 -1.75 -1.82 0.85
N VAL A 3 -1.26 -1.03 -0.10
CA VAL A 3 -0.99 -1.49 -1.47
C VAL A 3 0.40 -1.06 -1.90
N GLY A 4 1.12 -1.99 -2.53
CA GLY A 4 2.39 -1.75 -3.24
C GLY A 4 2.13 -1.62 -4.74
N PHE A 5 2.83 -0.71 -5.42
CA PHE A 5 2.70 -0.49 -6.87
C PHE A 5 4.06 -0.50 -7.56
N GLU A 6 4.09 -0.87 -8.84
CA GLU A 6 5.33 -0.91 -9.64
C GLU A 6 5.85 0.47 -10.08
N GLY A 7 5.00 1.50 -10.11
CA GLY A 7 5.45 2.87 -10.42
C GLY A 7 5.58 3.16 -11.92
N ASN A 8 4.53 3.03 -12.74
CA ASN A 8 4.64 3.27 -14.19
C ASN A 8 4.23 4.69 -14.66
N SER A 9 4.57 5.04 -15.90
CA SER A 9 4.26 6.34 -16.51
C SER A 9 2.82 6.49 -17.03
N ASN A 10 2.00 5.44 -17.01
CA ASN A 10 0.66 5.45 -17.60
C ASN A 10 -0.43 5.89 -16.61
N GLY A 11 -0.06 6.16 -15.34
CA GLY A 11 -0.97 6.64 -14.30
C GLY A 11 -1.91 5.58 -13.71
N TYR A 12 -1.92 4.37 -14.28
CA TYR A 12 -2.74 3.24 -13.83
C TYR A 12 -1.99 2.28 -12.89
N GLU A 13 -0.66 2.29 -12.85
CA GLU A 13 0.11 1.39 -11.98
C GLU A 13 0.88 2.19 -10.91
N ILE A 14 0.25 3.26 -10.42
CA ILE A 14 0.75 4.09 -9.30
C ILE A 14 -0.34 4.24 -8.23
N GLY A 15 0.09 4.49 -6.99
CA GLY A 15 -0.83 4.59 -5.87
C GLY A 15 -1.88 5.69 -6.03
N PRO A 16 -3.10 5.51 -5.48
CA PRO A 16 -4.18 6.50 -5.61
C PRO A 16 -3.85 7.84 -4.94
N CYS A 17 -2.91 7.87 -3.99
CA CYS A 17 -2.40 9.10 -3.41
C CYS A 17 -1.37 9.83 -4.29
N ALA A 18 -0.81 9.18 -5.32
CA ALA A 18 0.29 9.72 -6.11
C ALA A 18 -0.17 10.78 -7.11
N ILE A 19 0.72 11.74 -7.41
CA ILE A 19 0.48 12.78 -8.41
C ILE A 19 0.31 12.12 -9.78
N GLY A 20 -0.77 12.48 -10.49
CA GLY A 20 -1.07 11.92 -11.81
C GLY A 20 -1.74 10.55 -11.80
N SER A 21 -2.11 10.04 -10.62
CA SER A 21 -2.81 8.76 -10.51
C SER A 21 -4.21 8.81 -11.12
N LEU A 22 -4.54 7.78 -11.89
CA LEU A 22 -5.88 7.52 -12.41
C LEU A 22 -6.60 6.43 -11.59
N GLN A 23 -5.92 5.86 -10.60
CA GLN A 23 -6.50 4.86 -9.71
C GLN A 23 -7.54 5.48 -8.79
N GLN A 24 -8.57 4.69 -8.46
CA GLN A 24 -9.64 5.08 -7.56
C GLN A 24 -9.70 4.12 -6.38
N VAL A 25 -9.76 4.67 -5.17
CA VAL A 25 -9.92 3.88 -3.95
C VAL A 25 -11.32 3.26 -3.96
N GLN A 26 -11.39 1.95 -3.70
CA GLN A 26 -12.67 1.26 -3.61
C GLN A 26 -13.49 1.82 -2.45
N SER A 27 -14.79 2.02 -2.65
CA SER A 27 -15.66 2.69 -1.68
C SER A 27 -15.69 2.02 -0.31
N PHE A 28 -15.53 0.69 -0.24
CA PHE A 28 -15.50 -0.05 1.02
C PHE A 28 -14.19 0.14 1.82
N VAL A 29 -13.14 0.68 1.20
CA VAL A 29 -11.86 1.01 1.86
C VAL A 29 -11.94 2.38 2.53
N GLY A 30 -12.63 3.33 1.88
CA GLY A 30 -12.69 4.72 2.31
C GLY A 30 -11.30 5.34 2.44
N ASP A 31 -11.08 6.16 3.47
CA ASP A 31 -9.83 6.87 3.70
C ASP A 31 -8.81 6.04 4.51
N HIS A 32 -9.02 4.72 4.61
CA HIS A 32 -8.20 3.83 5.42
C HIS A 32 -7.25 3.01 4.56
N TYR A 33 -6.41 3.73 3.82
CA TYR A 33 -5.44 3.13 2.92
C TYR A 33 -4.08 3.80 2.99
N PHE A 34 -3.04 2.99 2.77
CA PHE A 34 -1.68 3.44 2.52
C PHE A 34 -1.27 2.95 1.13
N CYS A 35 -0.57 3.80 0.38
CA CYS A 35 -0.02 3.47 -0.92
C CYS A 35 1.45 3.86 -0.92
N GLU A 36 2.33 3.01 -1.45
CA GLU A 36 3.76 3.33 -1.62
C GLU A 36 4.36 2.36 -2.63
N SER A 37 5.27 2.83 -3.47
CA SER A 37 6.14 1.97 -4.25
C SER A 37 7.38 1.63 -3.43
N ALA A 38 7.91 0.42 -3.55
CA ALA A 38 9.16 0.04 -2.88
C ALA A 38 10.40 0.63 -3.62
N LEU A 39 10.25 1.84 -4.17
CA LEU A 39 11.20 2.43 -5.09
C LEU A 39 11.26 3.95 -4.96
N ALA A 40 12.30 4.42 -4.26
CA ALA A 40 12.70 5.82 -4.20
C ALA A 40 13.12 6.52 -5.50
N THR A 41 12.96 5.89 -6.66
CA THR A 41 13.41 6.44 -7.94
C THR A 41 12.41 6.20 -9.05
N ASN A 42 12.43 7.03 -10.09
CA ASN A 42 11.51 6.86 -11.22
C ASN A 42 11.98 5.77 -12.22
N ALA A 43 12.99 4.97 -11.86
CA ALA A 43 13.62 3.97 -12.72
C ALA A 43 13.20 2.55 -12.33
N VAL A 44 12.08 2.11 -12.92
CA VAL A 44 11.51 0.78 -12.66
C VAL A 44 12.26 -0.30 -13.44
N GLN A 45 12.63 -1.38 -12.76
CA GLN A 45 13.03 -2.64 -13.36
C GLN A 45 11.90 -3.64 -13.15
N GLN A 46 11.32 -4.12 -14.25
CA GLN A 46 10.29 -5.15 -14.20
C GLN A 46 10.84 -6.42 -13.57
N GLN A 47 9.97 -7.18 -12.89
CA GLN A 47 10.28 -8.50 -12.32
C GLN A 47 11.42 -8.48 -11.28
N LYS A 48 11.52 -7.38 -10.52
CA LYS A 48 12.51 -7.23 -9.46
C LYS A 48 11.82 -6.93 -8.14
N LEU A 49 12.12 -7.76 -7.13
CA LEU A 49 11.77 -7.45 -5.76
C LEU A 49 12.74 -6.40 -5.20
N TYR A 50 12.20 -5.27 -4.77
CA TYR A 50 12.95 -4.19 -4.11
C TYR A 50 12.80 -4.33 -2.60
N THR A 51 13.86 -4.78 -1.92
CA THR A 51 13.86 -5.00 -0.46
C THR A 51 14.61 -3.90 0.31
N SER A 52 15.21 -2.95 -0.39
CA SER A 52 16.00 -1.87 0.22
C SER A 52 15.14 -0.72 0.74
N ASP A 53 13.88 -0.70 0.36
CA ASP A 53 12.93 0.40 0.59
C ASP A 53 11.65 -0.21 1.19
N PRO A 54 11.53 -0.27 2.53
CA PRO A 54 10.38 -0.88 3.18
C PRO A 54 9.09 -0.11 2.88
N LEU A 55 8.07 -0.83 2.42
CA LEU A 55 6.76 -0.22 2.14
C LEU A 55 6.08 0.32 3.41
N TRP A 56 5.44 1.48 3.24
CA TRP A 56 4.58 2.18 4.21
C TRP A 56 5.29 2.75 5.42
N ASP A 57 6.61 2.92 5.34
CA ASP A 57 7.41 3.52 6.41
C ASP A 57 7.51 5.06 6.29
N GLY A 58 7.02 5.62 5.18
CA GLY A 58 7.03 7.06 4.90
C GLY A 58 8.40 7.60 4.47
N GLN A 59 9.32 6.72 4.05
CA GLN A 59 10.66 7.05 3.62
C GLN A 59 10.92 6.48 2.22
N GLY A 60 11.97 6.97 1.55
CA GLY A 60 12.29 6.43 0.23
C GLY A 60 11.23 6.73 -0.83
N CYS A 61 10.51 7.84 -0.72
CA CYS A 61 9.43 8.15 -1.64
C CYS A 61 9.92 8.91 -2.87
N SER A 62 9.41 8.52 -4.04
CA SER A 62 9.56 9.30 -5.26
C SER A 62 8.83 10.66 -5.13
N SER A 63 9.15 11.62 -6.02
CA SER A 63 8.49 12.94 -6.01
C SER A 63 6.98 12.85 -6.14
N ASP A 64 6.51 11.86 -6.92
CA ASP A 64 5.10 11.68 -7.24
C ASP A 64 4.34 11.07 -6.06
N GLU A 65 5.05 10.44 -5.12
CA GLU A 65 4.48 9.75 -3.96
C GLU A 65 4.58 10.57 -2.65
N THR A 66 5.01 11.83 -2.73
CA THR A 66 5.16 12.69 -1.54
C THR A 66 3.88 12.75 -0.68
N ALA A 67 2.70 12.77 -1.30
CA ALA A 67 1.43 12.75 -0.59
C ALA A 67 1.15 11.40 0.09
N CYS A 68 1.59 10.31 -0.54
CA CYS A 68 1.45 8.95 -0.04
C CYS A 68 2.26 8.72 1.23
N CYS A 69 3.44 9.31 1.30
CA CYS A 69 4.38 9.16 2.41
C CYS A 69 4.14 10.11 3.57
N ASN A 70 3.22 11.06 3.42
CA ASN A 70 2.87 12.02 4.45
C ASN A 70 1.45 11.77 4.99
N VAL A 71 1.06 10.50 5.08
CA VAL A 71 -0.23 10.08 5.64
C VAL A 71 -0.12 9.79 7.14
N PRO A 72 -1.15 10.10 7.95
CA PRO A 72 -1.16 9.74 9.36
C PRO A 72 -1.13 8.20 9.55
N GLY A 73 -0.38 7.73 10.54
CA GLY A 73 -0.40 6.32 10.96
C GLY A 73 0.74 5.44 10.41
N ILE A 74 1.60 5.95 9.53
CA ILE A 74 2.93 5.37 9.23
C ILE A 74 3.78 5.27 10.51
N PRO A 75 4.69 4.28 10.64
CA PRO A 75 5.25 3.42 9.59
C PRO A 75 4.58 2.03 9.42
N TRP A 76 3.43 1.80 10.03
CA TRP A 76 2.75 0.51 9.94
C TRP A 76 1.27 0.72 9.63
N PHE A 77 0.71 -0.08 8.73
CA PHE A 77 -0.73 -0.10 8.58
C PHE A 77 -1.39 -0.54 9.89
N HIS A 78 -1.94 0.42 10.62
CA HIS A 78 -2.62 0.22 11.88
C HIS A 78 -4.05 0.72 11.77
N ARG A 79 -4.98 -0.15 12.14
CA ARG A 79 -6.40 0.19 12.21
C ARG A 79 -6.92 -0.09 13.61
N ASP A 80 -7.20 0.99 14.32
CA ASP A 80 -7.96 0.95 15.57
C ASP A 80 -9.46 1.12 15.26
N TYR A 81 -10.27 0.19 15.75
CA TYR A 81 -11.73 0.24 15.66
C TYR A 81 -12.38 0.87 16.92
N GLY A 82 -11.56 1.41 17.83
CA GLY A 82 -11.96 2.09 19.05
C GLY A 82 -12.54 1.15 20.12
N SER A 83 -13.24 1.71 21.10
CA SER A 83 -13.85 0.97 22.21
C SER A 83 -15.15 0.24 21.84
N THR A 84 -15.36 -0.07 20.56
CA THR A 84 -16.60 -0.70 20.12
C THR A 84 -16.44 -2.21 20.14
N THR A 85 -17.22 -2.88 20.98
CA THR A 85 -17.50 -4.31 20.79
C THR A 85 -18.14 -4.46 19.41
N THR A 86 -17.40 -5.03 18.47
CA THR A 86 -17.93 -5.40 17.15
C THR A 86 -18.27 -6.88 17.14
N THR A 87 -19.35 -7.24 16.47
CA THR A 87 -19.69 -8.63 16.12
C THR A 87 -19.31 -8.96 14.67
N ASP A 88 -18.77 -7.99 13.95
CA ASP A 88 -18.40 -8.15 12.55
C ASP A 88 -17.14 -9.01 12.44
N TYR A 89 -17.06 -9.78 11.35
CA TYR A 89 -15.86 -10.54 11.04
C TYR A 89 -14.73 -9.61 10.59
N ILE A 90 -13.53 -9.83 11.12
CA ILE A 90 -12.30 -9.19 10.62
C ILE A 90 -11.79 -10.06 9.47
N GLU A 91 -11.55 -9.44 8.32
CA GLU A 91 -11.04 -10.09 7.12
C GLU A 91 -9.75 -9.40 6.65
N LEU A 92 -8.71 -10.20 6.38
CA LEU A 92 -7.52 -9.77 5.65
C LEU A 92 -7.65 -10.27 4.21
N ARG A 93 -7.74 -9.33 3.26
CA ARG A 93 -7.72 -9.64 1.82
C ARG A 93 -6.36 -9.28 1.23
N VAL A 94 -5.75 -10.25 0.55
CA VAL A 94 -4.57 -10.03 -0.29
C VAL A 94 -5.04 -9.97 -1.73
N CYS A 95 -4.93 -8.80 -2.34
CA CYS A 95 -5.34 -8.57 -3.71
C CYS A 95 -4.09 -8.47 -4.60
N ALA A 96 -4.15 -9.09 -5.76
CA ALA A 96 -3.13 -9.09 -6.80
C ALA A 96 -3.86 -8.89 -8.14
N ASP A 97 -3.28 -8.14 -9.08
CA ASP A 97 -3.85 -7.97 -10.42
C ASP A 97 -3.08 -8.73 -11.50
N GLN A 98 -1.93 -9.32 -11.15
CA GLN A 98 -1.12 -10.16 -12.02
C GLN A 98 -1.02 -11.61 -11.53
N GLY A 99 -0.38 -12.45 -12.35
CA GLY A 99 -0.12 -13.85 -12.02
C GLY A 99 1.12 -14.02 -11.11
N THR A 100 1.40 -15.26 -10.70
CA THR A 100 2.51 -15.59 -9.78
C THR A 100 3.92 -15.40 -10.35
N ALA A 101 4.07 -14.80 -11.53
CA ALA A 101 5.36 -14.66 -12.22
C ALA A 101 5.93 -13.24 -12.16
N ASN A 102 5.14 -12.26 -11.72
CA ASN A 102 5.50 -10.84 -11.74
C ASN A 102 4.92 -10.02 -10.57
N GLU A 103 4.12 -10.60 -9.68
CA GLU A 103 3.70 -9.95 -8.43
C GLU A 103 4.09 -10.80 -7.22
N ASP A 104 5.17 -10.40 -6.56
CA ASP A 104 5.52 -10.92 -5.25
C ASP A 104 4.91 -10.01 -4.18
N VAL A 105 3.80 -10.45 -3.57
CA VAL A 105 3.16 -9.73 -2.44
C VAL A 105 3.31 -10.56 -1.14
N PRO A 106 4.54 -10.73 -0.60
CA PRO A 106 4.72 -11.51 0.62
C PRO A 106 4.17 -10.74 1.84
N ILE A 107 3.21 -11.34 2.55
CA ILE A 107 2.87 -10.91 3.91
C ILE A 107 3.80 -11.65 4.87
N GLY A 108 4.78 -10.93 5.42
CA GLY A 108 5.74 -11.50 6.37
C GLY A 108 5.15 -11.75 7.76
N TYR A 109 4.31 -10.83 8.25
CA TYR A 109 3.61 -10.96 9.53
C TYR A 109 2.35 -10.08 9.55
N TYR A 110 1.39 -10.45 10.38
CA TYR A 110 0.24 -9.64 10.74
C TYR A 110 -0.18 -9.96 12.17
N GLU A 111 -0.74 -8.97 12.87
CA GLU A 111 -1.19 -9.13 14.25
C GLU A 111 -2.62 -8.62 14.39
N ILE A 112 -3.44 -9.35 15.14
CA ILE A 112 -4.82 -8.97 15.46
C ILE A 112 -4.94 -8.97 16.98
N TYR A 113 -5.25 -7.81 17.53
CA TYR A 113 -5.42 -7.60 18.95
C TYR A 113 -6.92 -7.55 19.27
N VAL A 114 -7.38 -8.43 20.17
CA VAL A 114 -8.76 -8.49 20.65
C VAL A 114 -8.74 -8.32 22.17
N GLN A 115 -9.63 -7.48 22.70
CA GLN A 115 -9.71 -7.14 24.13
C GLN A 115 -10.88 -7.83 24.83
#